data_AF-A0A9X1B2T6-F1
#
_entry.id   AF-A0A9X1B2T6-F1
#
_cell.length_a   1.000
_cell.length_b   1.000
_cell.length_c   1.000
_cell.angle_alpha   90.00
_cell.angle_beta   90.00
_cell.angle_gamma   90.00
#
_symmetry.space_group_name_H-M   'P 1'
#
loop_
_entity.id
_entity.type
_entity.pdbx_description
1 polymer ?
#
loop_
_entity_poly.entity_id
_entity_poly.type
_entity_poly.pdbx_seq_one_letter_code
_entity_poly.pdbx_strand_id
1 'polypeptide(L)' 'MKARQLFRYKARQGETICEMVIWALPAATRERPHGLKYRLFCGVPGQCLVRYDNELGKGDHRHCGDQEEPYPFSSVE' A
#
# COMPACT_ATOMS: atom_id res chain seq x y z
N MET A 1 12.91 5.33 -14.31
CA MET A 1 11.56 5.90 -14.12
C MET A 1 11.42 6.36 -12.68
N LYS A 2 11.07 7.63 -12.42
CA LYS A 2 11.00 8.19 -11.05
C LYS A 2 9.54 8.39 -10.64
N ALA A 3 9.10 7.71 -9.58
CA ALA A 3 7.78 7.92 -9.02
C ALA A 3 7.76 9.21 -8.16
N ARG A 4 6.64 9.93 -8.16
CA ARG A 4 6.44 11.15 -7.36
C ARG A 4 5.57 10.84 -6.15
N GLN A 5 6.05 11.14 -4.94
CA GLN A 5 5.26 10.96 -3.74
C GLN A 5 4.06 11.93 -3.76
N LEU A 6 2.86 11.39 -3.63
CA LEU A 6 1.61 12.15 -3.55
C LEU A 6 1.21 12.39 -2.10
N PHE A 7 1.35 11.34 -1.28
CA PHE A 7 0.85 11.34 0.08
C PHE A 7 1.80 10.54 0.97
N ARG A 8 1.98 11.05 2.19
CA ARG A 8 2.65 10.34 3.27
C ARG A 8 1.96 10.65 4.58
N TYR A 9 1.59 9.61 5.29
CA TYR A 9 1.03 9.68 6.63
C TYR A 9 1.71 8.67 7.53
N LYS A 10 1.94 9.09 8.77
CA LYS A 10 2.37 8.20 9.83
C LYS A 10 1.72 8.66 11.12
N ALA A 11 1.05 7.74 11.80
CA ALA A 11 0.49 7.97 13.11
C ALA A 11 0.73 6.79 14.02
N ARG A 12 0.65 7.08 15.31
CA ARG A 12 0.75 6.10 16.37
C ARG A 12 -0.43 6.30 17.33
N GLN A 13 -1.11 5.22 17.67
CA GLN A 13 -2.17 5.20 18.67
C GLN A 13 -1.87 4.07 19.65
N GLY A 14 -1.37 4.41 20.84
CA GLY A 14 -0.81 3.43 21.76
C GLY A 14 0.40 2.72 21.14
N GLU A 15 0.34 1.39 21.03
CA GLU A 15 1.36 0.58 20.37
C GLU A 15 1.13 0.43 18.86
N THR A 16 -0.07 0.75 18.39
CA THR A 16 -0.42 0.63 16.98
C THR A 16 0.24 1.74 16.16
N ILE A 17 0.89 1.35 15.07
CA ILE A 17 1.47 2.24 14.07
C ILE A 17 0.70 2.07 12.78
N CYS A 18 0.25 3.19 12.22
CA CYS A 18 -0.30 3.25 10.86
C CYS A 18 0.65 4.09 9.99
N GLU A 19 1.11 3.54 8.88
CA GLU A 19 1.93 4.26 7.90
C GLU A 19 1.33 4.06 6.50
N MET A 20 1.11 5.17 5.78
CA MET A 20 0.60 5.16 4.41
C MET A 20 1.50 6.01 3.53
N VAL A 21 1.91 5.46 2.40
CA VAL A 21 2.63 6.21 1.38
C VAL A 21 2.04 5.87 0.02
N ILE A 22 1.78 6.91 -0.77
CA ILE A 22 1.23 6.79 -2.12
C ILE A 22 2.13 7.57 -3.06
N TRP A 23 2.46 6.95 -4.18
CA TRP A 23 3.26 7.53 -5.24
C TRP A 23 2.51 7.48 -6.58
N ALA A 24 2.58 8.57 -7.33
CA ALA A 24 2.24 8.59 -8.74
C ALA A 24 3.40 7.98 -9.54
N LEU A 25 3.10 7.00 -10.39
CA LEU A 25 4.00 6.51 -11.40
C LEU A 25 4.05 7.48 -12.59
N PRO A 26 5.12 7.48 -13.39
CA PRO A 26 5.19 8.31 -14.60
C PRO A 26 4.07 8.03 -15.60
N ALA A 27 3.56 6.80 -15.63
CA ALA A 27 2.43 6.37 -16.44
C ALA A 27 1.75 5.15 -15.80
N ALA A 28 0.47 4.94 -16.11
CA ALA A 28 -0.22 3.70 -15.82
C ALA A 28 0.41 2.53 -16.59
N THR A 29 0.37 1.34 -16.00
CA THR A 29 0.83 0.10 -16.63
C THR A 29 -0.27 -0.94 -16.59
N ARG A 30 -0.11 -2.06 -17.33
CA ARG A 30 -1.06 -3.18 -17.26
C ARG A 30 -1.21 -3.74 -15.85
N GLU A 31 -0.12 -3.76 -15.07
CA GLU A 31 -0.11 -4.25 -13.69
C GLU A 31 -0.63 -3.21 -12.67
N ARG A 32 -0.56 -1.92 -13.01
CA ARG A 32 -1.01 -0.82 -12.15
C ARG A 32 -1.80 0.17 -13.01
N PRO A 33 -3.05 -0.18 -13.38
CA PRO A 33 -3.85 0.60 -14.32
C PRO A 33 -4.23 1.98 -13.77
N HIS A 34 -4.28 2.11 -12.44
CA HIS A 34 -4.49 3.37 -11.74
C HIS A 34 -3.25 4.29 -11.74
N GLY A 35 -2.09 3.82 -12.22
CA GLY A 35 -0.85 4.63 -12.25
C GLY A 35 -0.31 4.96 -10.85
N LEU A 36 -0.74 4.22 -9.83
CA LEU A 36 -0.33 4.43 -8.45
C LEU A 36 0.53 3.27 -7.97
N LYS A 37 1.54 3.60 -7.16
CA LYS A 37 2.17 2.67 -6.24
C LYS A 37 1.76 3.07 -4.84
N TYR A 38 1.43 2.12 -3.99
CA TYR A 38 1.08 2.43 -2.61
C TYR A 38 1.66 1.40 -1.64
N ARG A 39 1.76 1.82 -0.38
CA ARG A 39 2.04 0.98 0.76
C ARG A 39 1.25 1.53 1.94
N LEU A 40 0.32 0.74 2.46
CA LEU A 40 -0.37 0.97 3.71
C LEU A 40 0.04 -0.13 4.68
N PHE A 41 0.44 0.24 5.88
CA PHE A 41 0.80 -0.66 6.96
C PHE A 41 0.05 -0.26 8.22
N CYS A 42 -0.51 -1.24 8.92
CA CYS A 42 -1.02 -1.11 10.27
C CYS A 42 -0.52 -2.30 11.09
N GLY A 43 0.10 -2.03 12.24
CA GLY A 43 0.68 -3.08 13.07
C GLY A 43 1.07 -2.59 14.46
N VAL A 44 1.46 -3.53 15.29
CA VAL A 44 2.02 -3.32 16.64
C VAL A 44 3.47 -3.83 16.67
N PRO A 45 4.26 -3.60 17.73
CA PRO A 45 5.63 -4.11 17.79
C PRO A 45 5.70 -5.62 17.51
N GLY A 46 6.47 -6.00 16.49
CA GLY A 46 6.67 -7.40 16.10
C GLY A 46 5.53 -8.05 15.32
N GLN A 47 4.41 -7.35 15.05
CA GLN A 47 3.26 -7.93 14.37
C GLN A 47 2.64 -6.99 13.33
N CYS A 48 2.59 -7.45 12.09
CA CYS A 48 1.78 -6.82 11.03
C CYS A 48 0.32 -7.24 11.20
N LEU A 49 -0.59 -6.30 11.46
CA LEU A 49 -2.02 -6.58 11.54
C LEU A 49 -2.64 -6.59 10.15
N VAL A 50 -2.41 -5.53 9.39
CA VAL A 50 -2.84 -5.44 7.99
C VAL A 50 -1.86 -4.62 7.16
N ARG A 51 -1.64 -5.06 5.92
CA ARG A 51 -0.87 -4.30 4.91
C ARG A 51 -1.60 -4.33 3.57
N TYR A 52 -1.56 -3.22 2.85
CA TYR A 52 -1.97 -3.16 1.45
C TYR A 52 -0.78 -2.65 0.64
N ASP A 53 -0.44 -3.36 -0.42
CA ASP A 53 0.51 -2.86 -1.41
C ASP A 53 0.20 -3.46 -2.80
N ASN A 54 0.95 -3.01 -3.80
CA ASN A 54 0.81 -3.47 -5.16
C ASN A 54 2.15 -3.87 -5.77
N GLU A 55 2.84 -4.77 -5.06
CA GLU A 55 4.09 -5.40 -5.50
C GLU A 55 4.03 -5.84 -6.97
N LEU A 56 5.12 -5.58 -7.70
CA LEU A 56 5.22 -5.91 -9.12
C LEU A 56 5.07 -7.42 -9.29
N GLY A 57 4.28 -7.86 -10.28
CA GLY A 57 4.01 -9.28 -10.51
C GLY A 57 2.90 -9.89 -9.65
N LYS A 58 2.44 -9.20 -8.59
CA LYS A 58 1.28 -9.65 -7.77
C LYS A 58 0.01 -8.87 -8.06
N GLY A 59 0.16 -7.61 -8.47
CA GLY A 59 -0.97 -6.68 -8.55
C GLY A 59 -1.40 -6.21 -7.16
N ASP A 60 -2.58 -5.63 -7.09
CA ASP A 60 -3.14 -5.09 -5.86
C ASP A 60 -3.57 -6.22 -4.92
N HIS A 61 -3.05 -6.21 -3.68
CA HIS A 61 -3.32 -7.24 -2.70
C HIS A 61 -3.25 -6.70 -1.27
N ARG A 62 -3.77 -7.49 -0.33
CA ARG A 62 -3.67 -7.22 1.10
C ARG A 62 -3.10 -8.41 1.86
N HIS A 63 -2.47 -8.10 2.98
CA HIS A 63 -1.98 -9.04 3.97
C HIS A 63 -2.79 -8.82 5.24
N CYS A 64 -3.44 -9.85 5.76
CA CYS A 64 -4.13 -9.85 7.04
C CYS A 64 -3.44 -10.87 7.95
N GLY A 65 -2.58 -10.41 8.85
CA GLY A 65 -1.58 -11.28 9.49
C GLY A 65 -0.70 -11.97 8.44
N ASP A 66 -0.68 -13.30 8.44
CA ASP A 66 0.10 -14.12 7.50
C ASP A 66 -0.67 -14.49 6.21
N GLN A 67 -1.93 -14.08 6.09
CA GLN A 67 -2.75 -14.40 4.93
C GLN A 67 -2.62 -13.30 3.86
N GLU A 68 -2.25 -13.69 2.65
CA GLU A 68 -2.20 -12.83 1.47
C GLU A 68 -3.38 -13.13 0.54
N GLU A 69 -4.09 -12.10 0.12
CA GLU A 69 -5.20 -12.24 -0.83
C GLU A 69 -5.31 -11.06 -1.81
N PRO A 70 -5.81 -11.29 -3.04
CA PRO A 70 -6.07 -10.21 -4.00
C PRO A 70 -7.02 -9.16 -3.41
N TYR A 71 -6.73 -7.89 -3.69
CA TYR A 71 -7.57 -6.77 -3.27
C TYR A 71 -7.71 -5.80 -4.44
N PRO A 72 -8.88 -5.73 -5.10
CA PRO A 72 -9.05 -4.91 -6.31
C PRO A 72 -9.11 -3.42 -5.95
N PHE A 73 -7.95 -2.78 -5.92
CA PHE A 73 -7.83 -1.35 -5.66
C PHE A 73 -8.33 -0.53 -6.86
N SER A 74 -9.21 0.45 -6.61
CA SER A 74 -9.82 1.28 -7.66
C SER A 74 -9.24 2.70 -7.72
N SER A 75 -9.36 3.48 -6.64
CA SER A 75 -8.99 4.90 -6.57
C SER A 75 -8.60 5.33 -5.16
N VAL A 76 -7.92 6.48 -5.07
CA VAL A 76 -7.66 7.20 -3.80
C VAL A 76 -8.61 8.39 -3.59
N GLU A 77 -9.43 8.69 -4.59
CA GLU A 77 -10.49 9.71 -4.57
C GLU A 77 -11.78 9.15 -3.99
#